data_AF-A0A8K0U9G8-F1
#
_entry.id   AF-A0A8K0U9G8-F1
#
_cell.length_a   1.000
_cell.length_b   1.000
_cell.length_c   1.000
_cell.angle_alpha   90.00
_cell.angle_beta   90.00
_cell.angle_gamma   90.00
#
_symmetry.space_group_name_H-M   'P 1'
#
loop_
_entity.id
_entity.type
_entity.pdbx_description
1 polymer ?
#
loop_
_entity_poly.entity_id
_entity_poly.type
_entity_poly.pdbx_seq_one_letter_code
_entity_poly.pdbx_strand_id
1 'polypeptide(L)'
;WLSNTAYASALLFAAVVILHSDLYVAGHKALIALGGYVVSQDQEILRVLEEWPTIYSAALVIINQCSPYHGDHSSHAQWLDLLTTVGRYGLLDIEWPSLGVIVEYCQRP
;
A
#
# COMPACT_ATOMS: atom_id res chain seq x y z
N TRP A 1 -0.84 -14.15 1.05
CA TRP A 1 -0.95 -12.70 1.35
C TRP A 1 -1.16 -11.92 0.05
N LEU A 2 -0.25 -12.06 -0.92
CA LEU A 2 -0.32 -11.42 -2.24
C LEU A 2 -1.65 -11.68 -2.99
N SER A 3 -2.00 -12.94 -3.25
CA SER A 3 -3.28 -13.29 -3.90
C SER A 3 -4.54 -12.81 -3.16
N ASN A 4 -4.44 -12.53 -1.85
CA ASN A 4 -5.56 -12.06 -1.03
C ASN A 4 -5.66 -10.52 -0.93
N THR A 5 -4.56 -9.77 -1.08
CA THR A 5 -4.61 -8.31 -1.24
C THR A 5 -4.98 -7.93 -2.66
N ALA A 6 -4.88 -8.86 -3.61
CA ALA A 6 -5.20 -8.69 -5.03
C ALA A 6 -6.46 -7.87 -5.31
N TYR A 7 -7.57 -8.04 -4.58
CA TYR A 7 -8.78 -7.24 -4.85
C TYR A 7 -8.69 -5.79 -4.34
N ALA A 8 -8.24 -5.55 -3.10
CA ALA A 8 -8.05 -4.19 -2.57
C ALA A 8 -6.92 -3.46 -3.30
N SER A 9 -5.85 -4.20 -3.60
CA SER A 9 -4.77 -3.78 -4.48
C SER A 9 -5.27 -3.54 -5.89
N ALA A 10 -6.18 -4.35 -6.44
CA ALA A 10 -6.80 -4.10 -7.74
C ALA A 10 -7.76 -2.90 -7.70
N LEU A 11 -8.43 -2.62 -6.58
CA LEU A 11 -9.24 -1.41 -6.42
C LEU A 11 -8.37 -0.16 -6.28
N LEU A 12 -7.27 -0.24 -5.51
CA LEU A 12 -6.26 0.80 -5.44
C LEU A 12 -5.57 0.97 -6.78
N PHE A 13 -5.30 -0.11 -7.48
CA PHE A 13 -4.71 -0.11 -8.80
C PHE A 13 -5.69 0.43 -9.83
N ALA A 14 -6.97 0.08 -9.77
CA ALA A 14 -8.00 0.66 -10.62
C ALA A 14 -8.20 2.15 -10.32
N ALA A 15 -8.18 2.53 -9.04
CA ALA A 15 -8.15 3.92 -8.63
C ALA A 15 -6.90 4.61 -9.20
N VAL A 16 -5.71 4.02 -9.13
CA VAL A 16 -4.46 4.55 -9.70
C VAL A 16 -4.46 4.55 -11.22
N VAL A 17 -5.08 3.58 -11.89
CA VAL A 17 -5.25 3.56 -13.35
C VAL A 17 -6.07 4.77 -13.79
N ILE A 18 -7.13 5.07 -13.04
CA ILE A 18 -8.06 6.17 -13.34
C ILE A 18 -7.49 7.52 -12.89
N LEU A 19 -6.84 7.58 -11.74
CA LEU A 19 -6.34 8.80 -11.12
C LEU A 19 -4.91 9.15 -11.56
N HIS A 20 -4.08 8.17 -11.94
CA HIS A 20 -2.63 8.29 -12.19
C HIS A 20 -2.10 7.30 -13.25
N SER A 21 -2.62 7.38 -14.47
CA SER A 21 -2.29 6.48 -15.59
C SER A 21 -0.80 6.42 -15.95
N ASP A 22 -0.06 7.53 -15.94
CA ASP A 22 1.38 7.54 -16.23
C ASP A 22 2.20 6.78 -15.17
N LEU A 23 1.80 6.87 -13.90
CA LEU A 23 2.42 6.15 -12.78
C LEU A 23 2.15 4.65 -12.88
N TYR A 24 0.92 4.30 -13.23
CA TYR A 24 0.56 2.94 -13.57
C TYR A 24 1.45 2.40 -14.70
N VAL A 25 1.63 3.15 -15.80
CA VAL A 25 2.49 2.74 -16.93
C VAL A 25 3.94 2.54 -16.48
N ALA A 26 4.48 3.45 -15.66
CA ALA A 26 5.85 3.35 -15.16
C ALA A 26 6.04 2.13 -14.21
N GLY A 27 5.15 1.94 -13.23
CA GLY A 27 5.20 0.80 -12.32
C GLY A 27 5.03 -0.54 -13.03
N HIS A 28 4.16 -0.57 -14.04
CA HIS A 28 3.98 -1.74 -14.90
C HIS A 28 5.23 -2.05 -15.72
N LYS A 29 5.89 -1.04 -16.31
CA LYS A 29 7.18 -1.21 -17.01
C LYS A 29 8.27 -1.74 -16.06
N ALA A 30 8.31 -1.26 -14.82
CA ALA A 30 9.27 -1.71 -13.81
C ALA A 30 9.04 -3.17 -13.41
N LEU A 31 7.79 -3.60 -13.18
CA LEU A 31 7.47 -5.00 -12.90
C LEU A 31 7.85 -5.92 -14.07
N ILE A 32 7.63 -5.49 -15.32
CA ILE A 32 8.06 -6.24 -16.51
C ILE A 32 9.59 -6.36 -16.57
N ALA A 33 10.31 -5.25 -16.39
CA ALA A 33 11.77 -5.26 -16.43
C ALA A 33 12.37 -6.14 -15.31
N LEU A 34 11.77 -6.09 -14.11
CA LEU A 34 12.14 -6.92 -12.98
C LEU A 34 11.85 -8.40 -13.26
N GLY A 35 10.68 -8.74 -13.81
CA GLY A 35 10.37 -10.10 -14.24
C GLY A 35 11.38 -10.62 -15.26
N GLY A 36 11.71 -9.83 -16.28
CA GLY A 36 12.71 -10.20 -17.29
C GLY A 36 14.11 -10.43 -16.71
N TYR A 37 14.53 -9.62 -15.73
CA TYR A 37 15.79 -9.82 -15.01
C TYR A 37 15.78 -11.13 -14.20
N VAL A 38 14.72 -11.35 -13.43
CA VAL A 38 14.58 -12.45 -12.48
C VAL A 38 14.41 -13.82 -13.18
N VAL A 39 13.81 -13.88 -14.37
CA VAL A 39 13.69 -15.11 -15.20
C VAL A 39 15.02 -15.87 -15.32
N SER A 40 16.13 -15.14 -15.42
CA SER A 40 17.48 -15.72 -15.60
C SER A 40 18.22 -16.00 -14.28
N GLN A 41 17.73 -15.49 -13.15
CA GLN A 41 18.45 -15.49 -11.86
C GLN A 41 17.77 -16.39 -10.83
N ASP A 42 16.45 -16.31 -10.71
CA ASP A 42 15.71 -16.95 -9.62
C ASP A 42 14.24 -17.22 -10.00
N GLN A 43 13.93 -18.50 -10.21
CA GLN A 43 12.58 -18.95 -10.56
C GLN A 43 11.58 -18.80 -9.42
N GLU A 44 12.02 -18.68 -8.17
CA GLU A 44 11.15 -18.49 -7.01
C GLU A 44 10.68 -17.03 -6.93
N ILE A 45 11.59 -16.08 -7.10
CA ILE A 45 11.26 -14.65 -7.14
C ILE A 45 10.36 -14.34 -8.34
N LEU A 46 10.53 -15.05 -9.47
CA LEU A 46 9.66 -14.90 -10.63
C LEU A 46 8.21 -15.24 -10.29
N ARG A 47 7.97 -16.36 -9.60
CA ARG A 47 6.63 -16.78 -9.17
C ARG A 47 6.02 -15.79 -8.18
N VAL A 48 6.82 -15.17 -7.31
CA VAL A 48 6.38 -14.11 -6.40
C VAL A 48 5.94 -12.85 -7.16
N LEU A 49 6.64 -12.49 -8.24
CA LEU A 49 6.30 -11.33 -9.09
C LEU A 49 5.04 -11.57 -9.93
N GLU A 50 4.81 -12.79 -10.41
CA GLU A 50 3.59 -13.17 -11.13
C GLU A 50 2.34 -13.03 -10.25
N GLU A 51 2.48 -13.30 -8.95
CA GLU A 51 1.40 -13.15 -7.98
C GLU A 51 1.38 -11.75 -7.31
N TRP A 52 2.34 -10.86 -7.65
CA TRP A 52 2.49 -9.58 -6.98
C TRP A 52 1.34 -8.62 -7.34
N PRO A 53 0.41 -8.34 -6.41
CA PRO A 53 -0.95 -7.89 -6.70
C PRO A 53 -1.05 -6.39 -6.98
N THR A 54 0.06 -5.67 -6.86
CA THR A 54 0.10 -4.20 -6.83
C THR A 54 1.51 -3.77 -7.19
N ILE A 55 1.69 -2.65 -7.87
CA ILE A 55 3.03 -2.03 -8.06
C ILE A 55 3.66 -1.52 -6.73
N TYR A 56 3.04 -1.78 -5.57
CA TYR A 56 3.37 -1.33 -4.19
C TYR A 56 3.41 -2.49 -3.17
N SER A 57 4.03 -2.28 -1.99
CA SER A 57 4.38 -3.34 -1.01
C SER A 57 3.56 -3.45 0.30
N ALA A 58 2.60 -2.56 0.63
CA ALA A 58 1.62 -2.77 1.72
C ALA A 58 0.44 -1.76 1.62
N ALA A 59 -0.75 -2.11 2.13
CA ALA A 59 -1.90 -1.20 2.25
C ALA A 59 -2.78 -1.55 3.47
N LEU A 60 -3.11 -0.55 4.31
CA LEU A 60 -3.99 -0.65 5.49
C LEU A 60 -5.23 0.24 5.32
N VAL A 61 -6.40 -0.25 5.75
CA VAL A 61 -7.66 0.53 5.77
C VAL A 61 -8.03 0.82 7.22
N ILE A 62 -8.04 2.11 7.59
CA ILE A 62 -8.37 2.57 8.94
C ILE A 62 -9.79 3.15 8.96
N ILE A 63 -10.61 2.72 9.93
CA ILE A 63 -11.96 3.24 10.17
C ILE A 63 -11.90 4.22 11.34
N ASN A 64 -12.14 5.50 11.04
CA ASN A 64 -12.06 6.57 12.03
C ASN A 64 -12.91 6.27 13.29
N GLN A 65 -12.37 6.57 14.47
CA GLN A 65 -13.01 6.50 15.82
C GLN A 65 -13.41 5.12 16.37
N CYS A 66 -13.31 4.03 15.59
CA CYS A 66 -13.65 2.68 16.07
C CYS A 66 -12.42 1.78 16.26
N SER A 67 -11.27 2.14 15.68
CA SER A 67 -10.03 1.39 15.83
C SER A 67 -9.39 1.66 17.21
N PRO A 68 -9.15 0.63 18.06
CA PRO A 68 -8.41 0.81 19.30
C PRO A 68 -6.94 1.15 18.99
N TYR A 69 -6.24 1.72 19.97
CA TYR A 69 -4.80 1.95 19.84
C TYR A 69 -4.06 0.64 19.58
N HIS A 70 -3.22 0.65 18.56
CA HIS A 70 -2.40 -0.48 18.16
C HIS A 70 -1.14 0.03 17.47
N GLY A 71 -0.14 -0.84 17.35
CA GLY A 71 1.11 -0.54 16.64
C GLY A 71 1.57 -1.75 15.84
N ASP A 72 2.31 -1.51 14.76
CA ASP A 72 2.93 -2.58 13.98
C ASP A 72 4.23 -3.04 14.64
N HIS A 73 4.10 -3.96 15.61
CA HIS A 73 5.22 -4.56 16.33
C HIS A 73 6.07 -5.51 15.46
N SER A 74 5.64 -5.79 14.23
CA SER A 74 6.34 -6.65 13.28
C SER A 74 6.98 -5.88 12.13
N SER A 75 6.73 -4.57 12.00
CA SER A 75 7.47 -3.70 11.10
C SER A 75 8.94 -3.63 11.52
N HIS A 76 9.82 -3.78 10.55
CA HIS A 76 11.18 -3.31 10.75
C HIS A 76 11.19 -1.80 10.54
N ALA A 77 12.04 -1.08 11.28
CA ALA A 77 12.21 0.38 11.10
C ALA A 77 12.58 0.81 9.66
N GLN A 78 12.90 -0.16 8.79
CA GLN A 78 13.26 0.00 7.39
C GLN A 78 12.07 -0.20 6.43
N TRP A 79 10.92 -0.66 6.94
CA TRP A 79 9.71 -0.91 6.17
C TRP A 79 8.83 0.34 6.17
N LEU A 80 8.25 0.67 5.02
CA LEU A 80 7.37 1.82 4.83
C LEU A 80 5.95 1.34 4.55
N ASP A 81 5.00 1.88 5.30
CA ASP A 81 3.56 1.67 5.09
C ASP A 81 2.92 2.84 4.34
N LEU A 82 1.86 2.55 3.58
CA LEU A 82 1.00 3.55 2.96
C LEU A 82 -0.39 3.50 3.61
N LEU A 83 -0.87 4.66 4.07
CA LEU A 83 -2.20 4.84 4.62
C LEU A 83 -3.02 5.78 3.71
N THR A 84 -4.24 5.37 3.34
CA THR A 84 -5.17 6.20 2.55
C THR A 84 -6.54 6.23 3.18
N THR A 85 -7.21 7.39 3.14
CA THR A 85 -8.59 7.56 3.60
C THR A 85 -9.55 7.45 2.41
N VAL A 86 -10.63 6.67 2.54
CA VAL A 86 -11.64 6.45 1.48
C VAL A 86 -12.99 6.96 1.95
N GLY A 87 -13.44 8.12 1.45
CA GLY A 87 -14.72 8.76 1.81
C GLY A 87 -14.58 10.24 2.20
N ARG A 88 -15.70 10.95 2.46
CA ARG A 88 -15.68 12.33 2.96
C ARG A 88 -15.81 12.33 4.48
N TYR A 89 -14.74 12.69 5.16
CA TYR A 89 -14.69 12.83 6.61
C TYR A 89 -14.20 14.24 6.97
N GLY A 90 -14.57 14.73 8.16
CA GLY A 90 -14.08 16.01 8.69
C GLY A 90 -12.64 15.90 9.21
N LEU A 91 -12.31 16.60 10.31
CA LEU A 91 -11.00 16.45 10.97
C LEU A 91 -10.75 14.99 11.35
N LEU A 92 -9.63 14.42 10.86
CA LEU A 92 -9.15 13.06 11.12
C LEU A 92 -7.76 13.15 11.75
N ASP A 93 -7.61 12.66 12.97
CA ASP A 93 -6.35 12.62 13.69
C ASP A 93 -5.96 11.18 14.00
N ILE A 94 -4.72 10.81 13.67
CA ILE A 94 -4.10 9.55 14.06
C ILE A 94 -3.19 9.86 15.25
N GLU A 95 -3.49 9.22 16.37
CA GLU A 95 -2.75 9.39 17.60
C GLU A 95 -1.87 8.16 17.85
N TRP A 96 -0.62 8.42 18.22
CA TRP A 96 0.33 7.43 18.70
C TRP A 96 0.67 7.74 20.17
N PRO A 97 -0.11 7.23 21.14
CA PRO A 97 0.03 7.60 22.55
C PRO A 97 1.39 7.25 23.15
N SER A 98 2.00 6.15 22.69
CA SER A 98 3.33 5.71 23.14
C SER A 98 4.46 6.67 22.74
N LEU A 99 4.24 7.50 21.73
CA LEU A 99 5.18 8.53 21.27
C LEU A 99 4.77 9.93 21.74
N GLY A 100 3.56 10.10 22.29
CA GLY A 100 2.99 11.40 22.62
C GLY A 100 2.74 12.28 21.39
N VAL A 101 2.49 11.67 20.24
CA VAL A 101 2.35 12.33 18.95
C VAL A 101 0.93 12.18 18.44
N ILE A 102 0.36 13.28 17.93
CA ILE A 102 -0.91 13.31 17.20
C ILE A 102 -0.62 13.91 15.82
N VAL A 103 -1.10 13.25 14.77
CA VAL A 103 -0.94 13.72 13.39
C VAL A 103 -2.30 13.75 12.70
N GLU A 104 -2.62 14.85 12.05
CA GLU A 104 -3.81 14.94 11.21
C GLU A 104 -3.59 14.12 9.92
N TYR A 105 -4.50 13.19 9.59
CA TYR A 105 -4.49 12.38 8.34
C TYR A 105 -5.74 12.59 7.48
N CYS A 106 -6.42 13.72 7.71
CA CYS A 106 -7.54 14.17 6.89
C CYS A 106 -7.04 14.71 5.55
N GLN A 107 -7.78 14.44 4.47
CA GLN A 107 -7.57 15.19 3.23
C GLN A 107 -8.19 16.57 3.40
N ARG A 108 -7.37 17.59 3.71
CA ARG A 108 -7.83 18.99 3.65
C ARG A 108 -8.28 19.30 2.21
N PRO A 109 -9.38 20.05 2.04
CA PRO A 109 -9.99 20.31 0.74
C PRO A 109 -9.06 21.02 -0.24
#